data_AF-A0A9E3N5N3-F1
#
_entry.id   AF-A0A9E3N5N3-F1
#
_cell.length_a   1.000
_cell.length_b   1.000
_cell.length_c   1.000
_cell.angle_alpha   90.00
_cell.angle_beta   90.00
_cell.angle_gamma   90.00
#
_symmetry.space_group_name_H-M   'P 1'
#
loop_
_entity.id
_entity.type
_entity.pdbx_description
1 polymer ?
#
loop_
_entity_poly.entity_id
_entity_poly.type
_entity_poly.pdbx_seq_one_letter_code
_entity_poly.pdbx_strand_id
1 'polypeptide(L)'
;MNMIRVILCTTAVLASTAYAHARSPDETRQGSSITVDSKNGDGPERVGPRQQPASGKPRLLSTNLLSEMMLKDDTVYMQLTDYGMKHVMEPQDAHEKDEGFLGNMLKAMALSGVKHFLNHSIALSLIDTRSAQVRDGEIVFVTCQGKEVFNQVKINNQVQKYPQENAEDFVGHLNRLRAKLPACRS
;
A
#
# COMPACT_ATOMS: atom_id res chain seq x y z
N MET A 1 6.66 -37.35 -68.26
CA MET A 1 5.20 -37.20 -68.41
C MET A 1 4.59 -37.07 -67.03
N ASN A 2 3.97 -35.92 -66.80
CA ASN A 2 3.41 -35.45 -65.53
C ASN A 2 2.10 -36.17 -65.19
N MET A 3 1.84 -36.38 -63.90
CA MET A 3 0.50 -36.17 -63.36
C MET A 3 0.55 -35.92 -61.85
N ILE A 4 0.74 -34.65 -61.49
CA ILE A 4 0.55 -34.12 -60.13
C ILE A 4 -0.96 -33.99 -59.92
N ARG A 5 -1.53 -34.75 -58.99
CA ARG A 5 -2.90 -34.55 -58.51
C ARG A 5 -2.86 -33.56 -57.33
N VAL A 6 -3.23 -32.33 -57.62
CA VAL A 6 -3.47 -31.27 -56.63
C VAL A 6 -4.87 -31.48 -56.06
N ILE A 7 -4.97 -31.74 -54.76
CA ILE A 7 -6.25 -31.70 -54.03
C ILE A 7 -6.26 -30.37 -53.26
N LEU A 8 -7.02 -29.42 -53.78
CA LEU A 8 -7.43 -28.21 -53.07
C LEU A 8 -8.45 -28.61 -52.00
N CYS A 9 -8.07 -28.51 -50.72
CA CYS A 9 -9.03 -28.44 -49.62
C CYS A 9 -9.05 -27.01 -49.08
N THR A 10 -9.96 -26.22 -49.63
CA THR A 10 -10.40 -24.92 -49.12
C THR A 10 -11.25 -25.13 -47.87
N THR A 11 -10.64 -25.06 -46.69
CA THR A 11 -11.37 -24.86 -45.43
C THR A 11 -11.20 -23.43 -44.97
N ALA A 12 -12.17 -22.59 -45.36
CA ALA A 12 -12.45 -21.34 -44.68
C ALA A 12 -13.05 -21.66 -43.31
N VAL A 13 -12.38 -21.27 -42.22
CA VAL A 13 -12.99 -21.26 -40.88
C VAL A 13 -12.91 -19.85 -40.34
N LEU A 14 -14.11 -19.38 -40.00
CA LEU A 14 -14.51 -18.06 -39.59
C LEU A 14 -13.58 -17.39 -38.57
N ALA A 15 -13.26 -16.12 -38.85
CA ALA A 15 -12.83 -15.15 -37.87
C ALA A 15 -13.88 -15.02 -36.77
N SER A 16 -13.61 -15.64 -35.62
CA SER A 16 -14.26 -15.30 -34.37
C SER A 16 -13.43 -14.19 -33.73
N THR A 17 -13.87 -12.95 -33.93
CA THR A 17 -13.49 -11.81 -33.10
C THR A 17 -14.00 -12.09 -31.69
N ALA A 18 -13.20 -12.80 -30.90
CA ALA A 18 -13.35 -12.77 -29.46
C ALA A 18 -13.08 -11.33 -29.03
N TYR A 19 -14.15 -10.54 -28.89
CA TYR A 19 -14.15 -9.40 -27.99
C TYR A 19 -13.78 -9.96 -26.61
N ALA A 20 -12.48 -9.99 -26.33
CA ALA A 20 -11.97 -9.98 -24.99
C ALA A 20 -12.44 -8.64 -24.41
N HIS A 21 -13.67 -8.62 -23.89
CA HIS A 21 -13.96 -7.76 -22.77
C HIS A 21 -12.97 -8.18 -21.68
N ALA A 22 -11.84 -7.46 -21.66
CA ALA A 22 -11.02 -7.30 -20.49
C ALA A 22 -11.92 -6.68 -19.43
N ARG A 23 -12.69 -7.56 -18.76
CA ARG A 23 -13.36 -7.25 -17.51
C ARG A 23 -12.23 -6.85 -16.58
N SER A 24 -12.32 -5.61 -16.11
CA SER A 24 -11.44 -5.04 -15.10
C SER A 24 -11.13 -6.08 -14.02
N PRO A 25 -9.88 -6.20 -13.54
CA PRO A 25 -9.58 -7.00 -12.37
C PRO A 25 -10.07 -6.23 -11.14
N ASP A 26 -11.38 -6.06 -11.04
CA ASP A 26 -12.07 -5.55 -9.87
C ASP A 26 -13.03 -6.66 -9.46
N GLU A 27 -12.98 -7.02 -8.19
CA GLU A 27 -13.73 -8.11 -7.55
C GLU A 27 -13.26 -9.54 -7.94
N THR A 28 -12.42 -10.12 -7.07
CA THR A 28 -12.46 -11.51 -6.52
C THR A 28 -11.07 -11.96 -6.03
N ARG A 29 -10.34 -11.09 -5.33
CA ARG A 29 -9.27 -11.50 -4.41
C ARG A 29 -9.34 -10.61 -3.17
N GLN A 30 -10.06 -11.08 -2.15
CA GLN A 30 -10.00 -10.50 -0.80
C GLN A 30 -8.65 -10.86 -0.14
N GLY A 31 -7.57 -10.39 -0.76
CA GLY A 31 -6.25 -10.36 -0.12
C GLY A 31 -6.07 -9.00 0.53
N SER A 32 -5.58 -8.97 1.77
CA SER A 32 -5.10 -7.74 2.40
C SER A 32 -4.00 -7.13 1.53
N SER A 33 -4.32 -6.03 0.85
CA SER A 33 -3.39 -5.31 -0.02
C SER A 33 -3.02 -3.98 0.61
N ILE A 34 -1.74 -3.61 0.45
CA ILE A 34 -1.30 -2.23 0.56
C ILE A 34 -1.09 -1.71 -0.85
N THR A 35 -1.90 -0.73 -1.25
CA THR A 35 -1.77 -0.04 -2.54
C THR A 35 -1.24 1.36 -2.29
N VAL A 36 -0.19 1.75 -3.03
CA VAL A 36 0.29 3.13 -3.13
C VAL A 36 -0.05 3.60 -4.54
N ASP A 37 -0.87 4.64 -4.68
CA ASP A 37 -1.21 5.19 -6.01
C ASP A 37 0.00 5.99 -6.54
N SER A 38 0.75 5.40 -7.48
CA SER A 38 2.01 5.97 -7.99
C SER A 38 1.82 6.98 -9.13
N LYS A 39 0.59 7.47 -9.38
CA LYS A 39 0.29 8.39 -10.49
C LYS A 39 1.05 9.73 -10.48
N ASN A 40 1.69 10.10 -9.37
CA ASN A 40 2.32 11.42 -9.18
C ASN A 40 3.86 11.39 -9.07
N GLY A 41 4.54 10.37 -9.61
CA GLY A 41 6.00 10.24 -9.57
C GLY A 41 6.56 9.87 -8.18
N ASP A 42 7.84 9.48 -8.16
CA ASP A 42 8.53 9.09 -6.92
C ASP A 42 8.68 10.32 -6.01
N GLY A 43 7.98 10.32 -4.87
CA GLY A 43 8.16 11.36 -3.86
C GLY A 43 9.36 11.06 -2.95
N PRO A 44 9.68 11.95 -2.00
CA PRO A 44 10.79 11.75 -1.07
C PRO A 44 10.57 10.59 -0.08
N GLU A 45 9.35 10.03 -0.03
CA GLU A 45 9.06 8.84 0.74
C GLU A 45 9.94 7.64 0.35
N ARG A 46 10.45 6.93 1.36
CA ARG A 46 11.31 5.75 1.15
C ARG A 46 10.73 4.54 1.85
N VAL A 47 10.74 3.40 1.17
CA VAL A 47 10.47 2.11 1.80
C VAL A 47 11.74 1.66 2.53
N GLY A 48 11.60 1.25 3.79
CA GLY A 48 12.70 0.81 4.63
C GLY A 48 12.28 -0.28 5.62
N PRO A 49 13.21 -0.84 6.40
CA PRO A 49 12.89 -1.86 7.39
C PRO A 49 11.95 -1.31 8.47
N ARG A 50 11.11 -2.17 9.07
CA ARG A 50 10.27 -1.79 10.21
C ARG A 50 11.10 -1.18 11.33
N GLN A 51 10.56 -0.14 11.94
CA GLN A 51 11.17 0.58 13.03
C GLN A 51 10.54 0.19 14.37
N GLN A 52 11.35 0.27 15.42
CA GLN A 52 10.88 0.23 16.80
C GLN A 52 10.60 1.66 17.27
N PRO A 53 9.53 1.89 18.05
CA PRO A 53 9.27 3.20 18.64
C PRO A 53 10.46 3.68 19.45
N ALA A 54 10.90 4.91 19.19
CA ALA A 54 11.94 5.54 19.99
C ALA A 54 11.37 6.02 21.33
N SER A 55 12.07 5.73 22.43
CA SER A 55 11.63 6.13 23.77
C SER A 55 11.48 7.65 23.87
N GLY A 56 10.36 8.11 24.45
CA GLY A 56 10.06 9.53 24.61
C GLY A 56 9.75 10.28 23.32
N LYS A 57 9.61 9.59 22.17
CA LYS A 57 9.20 10.19 20.91
C LYS A 57 7.72 9.94 20.62
N PRO A 58 7.05 10.86 19.89
CA PRO A 58 5.67 10.67 19.48
C PRO A 58 5.45 9.36 18.71
N ARG A 59 4.39 8.65 19.09
CA ARG A 59 3.86 7.45 18.43
C ARG A 59 2.35 7.52 18.44
N LEU A 60 1.73 7.09 17.35
CA LEU A 60 0.30 7.12 17.16
C LEU A 60 -0.16 5.80 16.54
N LEU A 61 -1.21 5.21 17.09
CA LEU A 61 -1.84 4.01 16.53
C LEU A 61 -3.10 4.42 15.76
N SER A 62 -3.37 3.75 14.63
CA SER A 62 -4.64 3.91 13.94
C SER A 62 -5.79 3.37 14.80
N THR A 63 -7.00 3.87 14.57
CA THR A 63 -8.20 3.51 15.33
C THR A 63 -8.51 2.01 15.25
N ASN A 64 -8.21 1.37 14.13
CA ASN A 64 -8.34 -0.07 13.91
C ASN A 64 -7.12 -0.88 14.39
N LEU A 65 -6.11 -0.22 14.97
CA LEU A 65 -4.85 -0.79 15.45
C LEU A 65 -3.98 -1.48 14.39
N LEU A 66 -4.34 -1.41 13.11
CA LEU A 66 -3.61 -2.10 12.03
C LEU A 66 -2.29 -1.40 11.70
N SER A 67 -2.22 -0.09 11.87
CA SER A 67 -1.07 0.72 11.51
C SER A 67 -0.64 1.63 12.64
N GLU A 68 0.61 2.07 12.56
CA GLU A 68 1.17 3.07 13.44
C GLU A 68 1.98 4.08 12.67
N MET A 69 1.99 5.31 13.20
CA MET A 69 2.93 6.35 12.84
C MET A 69 3.85 6.64 14.03
N MET A 70 5.14 6.85 13.76
CA MET A 70 6.10 7.20 14.79
C MET A 70 7.14 8.18 14.28
N LEU A 71 7.64 9.03 15.17
CA LEU A 71 8.76 9.92 14.89
C LEU A 71 10.05 9.30 15.41
N LYS A 72 11.07 9.23 14.56
CA LYS A 72 12.44 8.83 14.93
C LYS A 72 13.44 9.53 14.02
N ASP A 73 14.52 10.08 14.59
CA ASP A 73 15.60 10.74 13.84
C ASP A 73 15.10 11.78 12.81
N ASP A 74 14.18 12.65 13.24
CA ASP A 74 13.50 13.65 12.40
C ASP A 74 12.81 13.09 11.15
N THR A 75 12.44 11.81 11.20
CA THR A 75 11.75 11.07 10.14
C THR A 75 10.47 10.47 10.69
N VAL A 76 9.37 10.66 9.97
CA VAL A 76 8.10 10.02 10.26
C VAL A 76 8.06 8.67 9.56
N TYR A 77 7.79 7.62 10.31
CA TYR A 77 7.61 6.27 9.79
C TYR A 77 6.14 5.89 9.92
N MET A 78 5.57 5.34 8.85
CA MET A 78 4.29 4.67 8.87
C MET A 78 4.49 3.20 8.55
N GLN A 79 3.93 2.31 9.36
CA GLN A 79 4.06 0.87 9.18
C GLN A 79 2.86 0.13 9.77
N LEU A 80 2.75 -1.16 9.47
CA LEU A 80 1.83 -2.05 10.17
C LEU A 80 2.33 -2.29 11.61
N THR A 81 1.38 -2.36 12.55
CA THR A 81 1.66 -2.84 13.90
C THR A 81 1.88 -4.35 13.88
N ASP A 82 2.37 -4.93 14.97
CA ASP A 82 2.45 -6.40 15.08
C ASP A 82 1.07 -7.06 15.04
N TYR A 83 0.03 -6.36 15.54
CA TYR A 83 -1.36 -6.79 15.40
C TYR A 83 -1.80 -6.74 13.93
N GLY A 84 -1.54 -5.62 13.24
CA GLY A 84 -1.84 -5.46 11.83
C GLY A 84 -1.15 -6.49 10.97
N MET A 85 0.13 -6.77 11.23
CA MET A 85 0.91 -7.82 10.57
C MET A 85 0.28 -9.20 10.75
N LYS A 86 -0.20 -9.55 11.95
CA LYS A 86 -0.91 -10.82 12.17
C LYS A 86 -2.23 -10.83 11.40
N HIS A 87 -3.00 -9.75 11.48
CA HIS A 87 -4.33 -9.66 10.87
C HIS A 87 -4.31 -9.72 9.34
N VAL A 88 -3.33 -9.09 8.69
CA VAL A 88 -3.16 -9.16 7.22
C VAL A 88 -2.52 -10.45 6.73
N MET A 89 -1.83 -11.17 7.63
CA MET A 89 -1.19 -12.45 7.32
C MET A 89 -2.06 -13.65 7.65
N GLU A 90 -3.04 -13.49 8.53
CA GLU A 90 -4.06 -14.49 8.77
C GLU A 90 -4.81 -14.71 7.45
N PRO A 91 -4.81 -15.94 6.93
CA PRO A 91 -5.74 -16.31 5.87
C PRO A 91 -7.13 -15.89 6.37
N GLN A 92 -7.81 -14.99 5.66
CA GLN A 92 -9.25 -14.89 5.83
C GLN A 92 -9.78 -16.26 5.43
N ASP A 93 -10.09 -17.05 6.45
CA ASP A 93 -10.44 -18.44 6.30
C ASP A 93 -11.91 -18.56 5.91
N ALA A 94 -12.13 -19.44 4.94
CA ALA A 94 -13.11 -20.51 5.05
C ALA A 94 -14.60 -20.18 4.84
N HIS A 95 -14.94 -19.33 3.87
CA HIS A 95 -16.29 -19.37 3.29
C HIS A 95 -16.39 -19.65 1.78
N GLU A 96 -15.27 -19.73 1.07
CA GLU A 96 -15.28 -20.14 -0.34
C GLU A 96 -14.59 -21.49 -0.53
N LYS A 97 -15.45 -22.49 -0.73
CA LYS A 97 -15.26 -23.78 -1.40
C LYS A 97 -13.80 -24.20 -1.71
N ASP A 98 -13.34 -25.20 -0.95
CA ASP A 98 -12.54 -26.32 -1.45
C ASP A 98 -11.28 -25.94 -2.26
N GLU A 99 -10.40 -25.12 -1.67
CA GLU A 99 -9.04 -24.98 -2.18
C GLU A 99 -8.17 -26.15 -1.65
N GLY A 100 -7.93 -27.16 -2.50
CA GLY A 100 -7.06 -28.29 -2.17
C GLY A 100 -5.61 -27.88 -1.83
N PHE A 101 -4.76 -28.86 -1.47
CA PHE A 101 -3.35 -28.65 -1.06
C PHE A 101 -2.56 -27.66 -1.93
N LEU A 102 -2.78 -27.68 -3.25
CA LEU A 102 -2.12 -26.77 -4.20
C LEU A 102 -2.60 -25.31 -4.07
N GLY A 103 -3.90 -25.08 -3.79
CA GLY A 103 -4.44 -23.75 -3.52
C GLY A 103 -3.85 -23.15 -2.26
N ASN A 104 -3.80 -23.95 -1.18
CA ASN A 104 -3.13 -23.56 0.06
C ASN A 104 -1.64 -23.28 -0.12
N MET A 105 -0.93 -24.05 -0.95
CA MET A 105 0.48 -23.82 -1.26
C MET A 105 0.70 -22.52 -2.06
N LEU A 106 -0.13 -22.23 -3.05
CA LEU A 106 -0.09 -20.98 -3.82
C LEU A 106 -0.46 -19.76 -2.96
N LYS A 107 -1.47 -19.90 -2.08
CA LYS A 107 -1.85 -18.88 -1.09
C LYS A 107 -0.69 -18.59 -0.13
N ALA A 108 -0.03 -19.63 0.39
CA ALA A 108 1.15 -19.47 1.25
C ALA A 108 2.32 -18.79 0.53
N MET A 109 2.57 -19.11 -0.75
CA MET A 109 3.59 -18.43 -1.55
C MET A 109 3.26 -16.97 -1.82
N ALA A 110 2.01 -16.66 -2.20
CA ALA A 110 1.54 -15.29 -2.41
C ALA A 110 1.62 -14.47 -1.11
N LEU A 111 1.16 -15.04 0.01
CA LEU A 111 1.26 -14.43 1.34
C LEU A 111 2.71 -14.23 1.76
N SER A 112 3.64 -15.13 1.41
CA SER A 112 5.07 -14.96 1.70
C SER A 112 5.69 -13.79 0.94
N GLY A 113 5.33 -13.61 -0.33
CA GLY A 113 5.77 -12.46 -1.14
C GLY A 113 5.21 -11.14 -0.62
N VAL A 114 3.91 -11.12 -0.30
CA VAL A 114 3.23 -9.95 0.27
C VAL A 114 3.77 -9.63 1.67
N LYS A 115 3.98 -10.63 2.53
CA LYS A 115 4.59 -10.47 3.87
C LYS A 115 5.93 -9.75 3.81
N HIS A 116 6.78 -10.10 2.84
CA HIS A 116 8.07 -9.43 2.70
C HIS A 116 7.88 -7.93 2.46
N PHE A 117 6.93 -7.54 1.60
CA PHE A 117 6.60 -6.14 1.34
C PHE A 117 5.92 -5.45 2.55
N LEU A 118 4.99 -6.13 3.22
CA LEU A 118 4.26 -5.62 4.39
C LEU A 118 5.15 -5.42 5.62
N ASN A 119 6.26 -6.17 5.71
CA ASN A 119 7.24 -6.04 6.78
C ASN A 119 8.22 -4.87 6.57
N HIS A 120 7.73 -3.77 6.00
CA HIS A 120 8.48 -2.54 5.77
C HIS A 120 7.73 -1.33 6.36
N SER A 121 8.48 -0.28 6.63
CA SER A 121 7.95 1.05 6.92
C SER A 121 8.07 1.94 5.69
N ILE A 122 7.15 2.88 5.55
CA ILE A 122 7.30 4.01 4.66
C ILE A 122 7.79 5.19 5.49
N ALA A 123 8.91 5.78 5.09
CA ALA A 123 9.61 6.83 5.82
C ALA A 123 9.52 8.15 5.06
N LEU A 124 9.22 9.24 5.76
CA LEU A 124 9.24 10.61 5.24
C LEU A 124 10.07 11.49 6.17
N SER A 125 11.15 12.07 5.66
CA SER A 125 11.95 13.01 6.43
C SER A 125 11.18 14.32 6.66
N LEU A 126 11.30 14.88 7.87
CA LEU A 126 10.72 16.19 8.16
C LEU A 126 11.36 17.28 7.30
N ILE A 127 12.62 17.15 6.87
CA ILE A 127 13.23 18.16 5.99
C ILE A 127 12.51 18.26 4.63
N ASP A 128 11.95 17.15 4.16
CA ASP A 128 11.23 17.01 2.89
C ASP A 128 9.72 17.26 3.04
N THR A 129 9.26 17.46 4.28
CA THR A 129 7.87 17.77 4.61
C THR A 129 7.68 19.28 4.61
N ARG A 130 6.61 19.81 4.01
CA ARG A 130 6.21 21.22 4.14
C ARG A 130 5.33 21.43 5.36
N SER A 131 4.32 20.57 5.52
CA SER A 131 3.36 20.62 6.62
C SER A 131 2.71 19.26 6.85
N ALA A 132 2.18 19.05 8.04
CA ALA A 132 1.25 17.98 8.34
C ALA A 132 -0.07 18.56 8.85
N GLN A 133 -1.19 17.91 8.54
CA GLN A 133 -2.53 18.30 9.02
C GLN A 133 -3.43 17.09 9.21
N VAL A 134 -4.46 17.23 10.04
CA VAL A 134 -5.50 16.21 10.21
C VAL A 134 -6.72 16.60 9.39
N ARG A 135 -7.30 15.64 8.66
CA ARG A 135 -8.57 15.77 7.92
C ARG A 135 -9.42 14.52 8.17
N ASP A 136 -10.57 14.65 8.81
CA ASP A 136 -11.50 13.54 9.07
C ASP A 136 -10.87 12.29 9.73
N GLY A 137 -9.93 12.52 10.65
CA GLY A 137 -9.13 11.49 11.33
C GLY A 137 -7.95 10.95 10.53
N GLU A 138 -7.72 11.42 9.30
CA GLU A 138 -6.58 11.06 8.47
C GLU A 138 -5.45 12.08 8.65
N ILE A 139 -4.20 11.61 8.68
CA ILE A 139 -3.04 12.49 8.72
C ILE A 139 -2.53 12.68 7.29
N VAL A 140 -2.55 13.92 6.83
CA VAL A 140 -2.10 14.32 5.51
C VAL A 140 -0.78 15.06 5.65
N PHE A 141 0.27 14.51 5.04
CA PHE A 141 1.56 15.16 4.92
C PHE A 141 1.66 15.82 3.56
N VAL A 142 2.05 17.09 3.52
CA VAL A 142 2.36 17.80 2.27
C VAL A 142 3.87 17.89 2.19
N THR A 143 4.47 17.39 1.11
CA THR A 143 5.91 17.47 0.86
C THR A 143 6.33 18.89 0.45
N CYS A 144 7.63 19.19 0.45
CA CYS A 144 8.15 20.45 -0.08
C CYS A 144 7.76 20.70 -1.54
N GLN A 145 7.49 19.65 -2.33
CA GLN A 145 7.02 19.73 -3.71
C GLN A 145 5.50 19.96 -3.84
N GLY A 146 4.77 20.01 -2.71
CA GLY A 146 3.30 20.18 -2.71
C GLY A 146 2.52 18.88 -2.91
N LYS A 147 3.20 17.73 -2.98
CA LYS A 147 2.55 16.40 -3.06
C LYS A 147 2.02 15.99 -1.69
N GLU A 148 0.77 15.54 -1.63
CA GLU A 148 0.21 14.88 -0.44
C GLU A 148 0.69 13.41 -0.38
N VAL A 149 1.14 12.98 0.79
CA VAL A 149 1.64 11.61 1.03
C VAL A 149 0.96 10.99 2.25
N PHE A 150 1.01 9.66 2.31
CA PHE A 150 0.33 8.76 3.26
C PHE A 150 -1.21 8.71 3.18
N ASN A 151 -1.88 9.75 2.69
CA ASN A 151 -3.34 9.75 2.45
C ASN A 151 -3.79 8.76 1.35
N GLN A 152 -2.85 8.23 0.56
CA GLN A 152 -3.12 7.21 -0.46
C GLN A 152 -2.81 5.79 0.00
N VAL A 153 -2.20 5.63 1.17
CA VAL A 153 -1.83 4.30 1.66
C VAL A 153 -3.05 3.66 2.29
N LYS A 154 -3.55 2.65 1.60
CA LYS A 154 -4.69 1.86 2.04
C LYS A 154 -4.21 0.55 2.64
N ILE A 155 -4.82 0.12 3.75
CA ILE A 155 -4.72 -1.24 4.27
C ILE A 155 -6.13 -1.80 4.24
N ASN A 156 -6.32 -2.97 3.60
CA ASN A 156 -7.64 -3.54 3.34
C ASN A 156 -8.58 -2.57 2.61
N ASN A 157 -8.08 -1.90 1.57
CA ASN A 157 -8.80 -0.89 0.77
C ASN A 157 -9.30 0.35 1.56
N GLN A 158 -8.84 0.54 2.80
CA GLN A 158 -9.22 1.68 3.64
C GLN A 158 -8.01 2.56 3.97
N VAL A 159 -8.19 3.88 3.87
CA VAL A 159 -7.22 4.85 4.39
C VAL A 159 -7.21 4.75 5.91
N GLN A 160 -6.03 4.85 6.51
CA GLN A 160 -5.90 4.71 7.95
C GLN A 160 -6.35 5.96 8.67
N LYS A 161 -7.29 5.78 9.59
CA LYS A 161 -7.78 6.81 10.49
C LYS A 161 -7.16 6.66 11.87
N TYR A 162 -7.00 7.78 12.54
CA TYR A 162 -6.38 7.92 13.84
C TYR A 162 -7.36 8.61 14.80
N PRO A 163 -7.27 8.35 16.12
CA PRO A 163 -8.05 9.12 17.09
C PRO A 163 -7.76 10.61 16.94
N GLN A 164 -8.79 11.42 16.75
CA GLN A 164 -8.69 12.83 16.31
C GLN A 164 -7.75 13.65 17.22
N GLU A 165 -8.00 13.65 18.53
CA GLU A 165 -7.20 14.42 19.50
C GLU A 165 -5.72 14.02 19.47
N ASN A 166 -5.45 12.70 19.47
CA ASN A 166 -4.08 12.19 19.42
C ASN A 166 -3.39 12.52 18.09
N ALA A 167 -4.12 12.52 16.98
CA ALA A 167 -3.61 12.88 15.67
C ALA A 167 -3.24 14.36 15.60
N GLU A 168 -4.08 15.24 16.16
CA GLU A 168 -3.83 16.67 16.25
C GLU A 168 -2.59 16.98 17.10
N ASP A 169 -2.47 16.32 18.26
CA ASP A 169 -1.30 16.45 19.13
C ASP A 169 -0.01 15.98 18.43
N PHE A 170 -0.08 14.82 17.76
CA PHE A 170 1.03 14.27 17.00
C PHE A 170 1.47 15.23 15.88
N VAL A 171 0.54 15.71 15.06
CA VAL A 171 0.78 16.67 13.99
C VAL A 171 1.31 18.01 14.53
N GLY A 172 0.76 18.50 15.63
CA GLY A 172 1.22 19.72 16.30
C GLY A 172 2.66 19.60 16.80
N HIS A 173 3.06 18.43 17.30
CA HIS A 173 4.46 18.15 17.63
C HIS A 173 5.34 18.19 16.37
N LEU A 174 4.96 17.46 15.31
CA LEU A 174 5.73 17.39 14.07
C LEU A 174 5.94 18.76 13.43
N ASN A 175 4.89 19.58 13.34
CA ASN A 175 4.97 20.92 12.78
C ASN A 175 5.91 21.83 13.59
N ARG A 176 5.93 21.71 14.93
CA ARG A 176 6.88 22.44 15.80
C ARG A 176 8.33 22.02 15.57
N LEU A 177 8.59 20.73 15.33
CA LEU A 177 9.93 20.26 14.99
C LEU A 177 10.32 20.71 13.59
N ARG A 178 9.41 20.58 12.63
CA ARG A 178 9.61 21.01 11.25
C ARG A 178 10.01 22.50 11.16
N ALA A 179 9.40 23.36 11.96
CA ALA A 179 9.70 24.79 12.00
C ALA A 179 11.16 25.11 12.38
N LYS A 180 11.89 24.16 12.99
CA LYS A 180 13.31 24.29 13.35
C LYS A 180 14.26 23.85 12.24
N LEU A 181 13.75 23.20 11.20
CA LEU A 181 14.52 22.71 10.05
C LEU A 181 14.53 23.75 8.92
N PRO A 182 15.51 23.68 7.98
CA PRO A 182 15.54 24.57 6.82
C PRO A 182 14.21 24.62 6.07
N ALA A 183 13.77 25.82 5.67
CA ALA A 183 12.54 25.99 4.91
C ALA A 183 12.63 25.27 3.56
N CYS A 184 11.48 24.77 3.06
CA CYS A 184 11.39 24.27 1.69
C CYS A 184 11.83 25.39 0.73
N ARG A 185 12.76 25.10 -0.18
CA ARG A 185 13.12 26.03 -1.24
C ARG A 185 12.05 25.99 -2.32
N SER A 186 11.57 27.16 -2.72
CA SER A 186 10.60 27.35 -3.80
C SER A 186 11.23 27.13 -5.16
#